data_AF-S8DQZ9-F1
#
_entry.id   AF-S8DQZ9-F1
#
_cell.length_a   1.000
_cell.length_b   1.000
_cell.length_c   1.000
_cell.angle_alpha   90.00
_cell.angle_beta   90.00
_cell.angle_gamma   90.00
#
_symmetry.space_group_name_H-M   'P 1'
#
loop_
_entity.id
_entity.type
_entity.pdbx_description
1 polymer ?
#
loop_
_entity_poly.entity_id
_entity_poly.type
_entity_poly.pdbx_seq_one_letter_code
_entity_poly.pdbx_strand_id
1 'polypeptide(L)'
;VEAPKKKVKKINVPVSEVVYGALPPSDLQKAVEEECKMARQDRVMEETKDKKNAVEAYVYDFRNKLRDKYAEFVKDSEREQFIAKLQEVEDWLYEDGEDETKEVYVAKLDELKKVGDPIEERYREHAERGSVIGQLSDYINMYRDIAVSKDPKFDHIDFEGKQKVLNECLEAEAWLREKKQRQDSLPKHEPPHLLSDDVKKKADALDRFCRPIVTKPKPPKQATASDSPSPSPSQQQPGGGAATDDNDTAAENGAEPESGEAMETEKSE
;
A
#
# COMPACT_ATOMS: atom_id res chain seq x y z
N VAL A 1 -4.84 61.94 55.26
CA VAL A 1 -5.64 60.72 55.05
C VAL A 1 -5.56 60.37 53.58
N GLU A 2 -5.22 59.12 53.29
CA GLU A 2 -5.03 58.43 52.00
C GLU A 2 -5.01 59.25 50.69
N ALA A 3 -3.90 59.11 49.95
CA ALA A 3 -3.82 59.56 48.57
C ALA A 3 -4.87 58.81 47.71
N PRO A 4 -5.69 59.51 46.91
CA PRO A 4 -6.80 58.90 46.21
C PRO A 4 -6.31 57.86 45.19
N LYS A 5 -6.84 56.63 45.29
CA LYS A 5 -6.60 55.55 44.33
C LYS A 5 -7.00 56.01 42.91
N LYS A 6 -6.01 56.13 42.02
CA LYS A 6 -6.24 56.49 40.61
C LYS A 6 -7.09 55.42 39.93
N LYS A 7 -8.31 55.80 39.53
CA LYS A 7 -9.18 54.98 38.68
C LYS A 7 -8.59 54.96 37.27
N VAL A 8 -7.97 53.85 36.89
CA VAL A 8 -7.46 53.65 35.52
C VAL A 8 -8.58 53.05 34.67
N LYS A 9 -9.04 53.79 33.66
CA LYS A 9 -9.96 53.28 32.64
C LYS A 9 -9.14 52.86 31.42
N LYS A 10 -9.17 51.57 31.08
CA LYS A 10 -8.62 51.09 29.81
C LYS A 10 -9.68 51.29 28.73
N ILE A 11 -9.36 52.09 27.72
CA ILE A 11 -10.22 52.35 26.57
C ILE A 11 -9.50 51.73 25.37
N ASN A 12 -10.22 50.92 24.60
CA ASN A 12 -9.68 50.37 23.37
C ASN A 12 -9.64 51.49 22.33
N VAL A 13 -8.45 51.86 21.87
CA VAL A 13 -8.29 52.92 20.86
C VAL A 13 -8.26 52.24 19.49
N PRO A 14 -9.23 52.49 18.61
CA PRO A 14 -9.18 51.95 17.26
C PRO A 14 -7.98 52.55 16.54
N VAL A 15 -7.09 51.69 16.06
CA VAL A 15 -5.94 52.08 15.25
C VAL A 15 -6.30 51.83 13.79
N SER A 16 -6.32 52.89 12.98
CA SER A 16 -6.42 52.80 11.53
C SER A 16 -5.03 53.06 10.95
N GLU A 17 -4.46 52.08 10.26
CA GLU A 17 -3.19 52.21 9.58
C GLU A 17 -3.43 52.63 8.13
N VAL A 18 -2.77 53.70 7.69
CA VAL A 18 -2.76 54.13 6.29
C VAL A 18 -1.36 53.86 5.76
N VAL A 19 -1.20 52.76 5.03
CA VAL A 19 0.05 52.40 4.39
C VAL A 19 0.10 53.11 3.03
N TYR A 20 0.95 54.12 2.91
CA TYR A 20 1.13 54.83 1.65
C TYR A 20 1.65 53.89 0.56
N GLY A 21 0.94 53.83 -0.58
CA GLY A 21 1.25 52.94 -1.70
C GLY A 21 0.54 51.58 -1.67
N ALA A 22 -0.18 51.25 -0.61
CA ALA A 22 -1.02 50.05 -0.58
C ALA A 22 -2.35 50.27 -1.33
N LEU A 23 -2.84 49.23 -2.01
CA LEU A 23 -4.16 49.23 -2.61
C LEU A 23 -5.24 49.30 -1.51
N PRO A 24 -6.31 50.09 -1.70
CA PRO A 24 -7.43 50.06 -0.78
C PRO A 24 -8.09 48.67 -0.79
N PRO A 25 -8.69 48.20 0.33
CA PRO A 25 -9.21 46.84 0.46
C PRO A 25 -10.17 46.42 -0.66
N SER A 26 -10.99 47.35 -1.16
CA SER A 26 -11.92 47.09 -2.27
C SER A 26 -11.22 46.80 -3.60
N ASP A 27 -10.12 47.49 -3.89
CA ASP A 27 -9.38 47.31 -5.14
C ASP A 27 -8.43 46.12 -5.05
N LEU A 28 -7.88 45.85 -3.84
CA LEU A 28 -7.17 44.61 -3.57
C LEU A 28 -8.09 43.39 -3.78
N GLN A 29 -9.33 43.43 -3.28
CA GLN A 29 -10.28 42.34 -3.48
C GLN A 29 -10.59 42.11 -4.97
N LYS A 30 -10.81 43.17 -5.75
CA LYS A 30 -11.01 43.06 -7.21
C LYS A 30 -9.78 42.45 -7.88
N ALA A 31 -8.57 42.90 -7.54
CA ALA A 31 -7.34 42.34 -8.09
C ALA A 31 -7.18 40.85 -7.76
N VAL A 32 -7.53 40.43 -6.54
CA VAL A 32 -7.53 39.02 -6.14
C VAL A 32 -8.56 38.20 -6.91
N GLU A 33 -9.76 38.74 -7.14
CA GLU A 33 -10.80 38.08 -7.94
C GLU A 33 -10.39 37.94 -9.40
N GLU A 34 -9.76 38.96 -9.99
CA GLU A 34 -9.20 38.92 -11.35
C GLU A 34 -8.06 37.90 -11.46
N GLU A 35 -7.14 37.87 -10.50
CA GLU A 35 -6.06 36.88 -10.43
C GLU A 35 -6.61 35.45 -10.34
N CYS A 36 -7.61 35.22 -9.47
CA CYS A 36 -8.27 33.93 -9.35
C CYS A 36 -8.99 33.51 -10.64
N LYS A 37 -9.55 34.47 -11.38
CA LYS A 37 -10.18 34.20 -12.69
C LYS A 37 -9.14 33.79 -13.72
N MET A 38 -8.02 34.52 -13.82
CA MET A 38 -6.92 34.20 -14.74
C MET A 38 -6.31 32.84 -14.40
N ALA A 39 -5.96 32.61 -13.12
CA ALA A 39 -5.41 31.34 -12.66
C ALA A 39 -6.36 30.15 -12.94
N ARG A 40 -7.67 30.35 -12.81
CA ARG A 40 -8.66 29.31 -13.17
C ARG A 40 -8.71 29.06 -14.67
N GLN A 41 -8.64 30.10 -15.49
CA GLN A 41 -8.61 29.96 -16.95
C GLN A 41 -7.36 29.20 -17.39
N ASP A 42 -6.19 29.57 -16.88
CA ASP A 42 -4.91 28.90 -17.16
C ASP A 42 -4.97 27.42 -16.79
N ARG A 43 -5.49 27.11 -15.60
CA ARG A 43 -5.68 25.73 -15.16
C ARG A 43 -6.61 24.94 -16.09
N VAL A 44 -7.74 25.53 -16.53
CA VAL A 44 -8.66 24.84 -17.45
C VAL A 44 -8.01 24.60 -18.81
N MET A 45 -7.23 25.55 -19.32
CA MET A 45 -6.48 25.39 -20.57
C MET A 45 -5.43 24.28 -20.45
N GLU A 46 -4.66 24.25 -19.35
CA GLU A 46 -3.68 23.20 -19.08
C GLU A 46 -4.34 21.83 -18.98
N GLU A 47 -5.39 21.69 -18.16
CA GLU A 47 -6.12 20.44 -18.02
C GLU A 47 -6.73 19.97 -19.36
N THR A 48 -7.19 20.88 -20.21
CA THR A 48 -7.73 20.54 -21.54
C THR A 48 -6.64 20.04 -22.47
N LYS A 49 -5.50 20.74 -22.51
CA LYS A 49 -4.32 20.34 -23.30
C LYS A 49 -3.79 18.98 -22.85
N ASP A 50 -3.77 18.70 -21.56
CA ASP A 50 -3.39 17.40 -21.03
C ASP A 50 -4.32 16.28 -21.48
N LYS A 51 -5.63 16.54 -21.55
CA LYS A 51 -6.60 15.54 -22.07
C LYS A 51 -6.45 15.33 -23.57
N LYS A 52 -6.19 16.37 -24.36
CA LYS A 52 -5.86 16.25 -25.78
C LYS A 52 -4.62 15.37 -25.98
N ASN A 53 -3.53 15.68 -25.28
CA ASN A 53 -2.29 14.91 -25.30
C ASN A 53 -2.50 13.46 -24.85
N ALA A 54 -3.37 13.21 -23.87
CA ALA A 54 -3.69 11.86 -23.42
C ALA A 54 -4.41 11.04 -24.50
N VAL A 55 -5.33 11.64 -25.27
CA VAL A 55 -5.97 10.98 -26.42
C VAL A 55 -4.93 10.67 -27.49
N GLU A 56 -4.11 11.66 -27.86
CA GLU A 56 -3.06 11.51 -28.86
C GLU A 56 -2.08 10.39 -28.49
N ALA A 57 -1.52 10.44 -27.27
CA ALA A 57 -0.61 9.43 -26.77
C ALA A 57 -1.24 8.03 -26.76
N TYR A 58 -2.51 7.93 -26.35
CA TYR A 58 -3.24 6.65 -26.37
C TYR A 58 -3.36 6.11 -27.79
N VAL A 59 -3.77 6.93 -28.76
CA VAL A 59 -3.93 6.53 -30.16
C VAL A 59 -2.62 5.99 -30.75
N TYR A 60 -1.51 6.71 -30.55
CA TYR A 60 -0.20 6.28 -31.04
C TYR A 60 0.29 4.99 -30.38
N ASP A 61 0.23 4.91 -29.04
CA ASP A 61 0.72 3.77 -28.28
C ASP A 61 -0.11 2.50 -28.54
N PHE A 62 -1.44 2.60 -28.50
CA PHE A 62 -2.31 1.44 -28.71
C PHE A 62 -2.23 0.90 -30.14
N ARG A 63 -2.09 1.76 -31.16
CA ARG A 63 -1.89 1.34 -32.55
C ARG A 63 -0.63 0.47 -32.70
N ASN A 64 0.45 0.83 -32.01
CA ASN A 64 1.68 0.04 -32.01
C ASN A 64 1.49 -1.28 -31.24
N LYS A 65 0.93 -1.21 -30.03
CA LYS A 65 0.68 -2.40 -29.19
C LYS A 65 -0.22 -3.44 -29.87
N LEU A 66 -1.25 -3.01 -30.61
CA LEU A 66 -2.15 -3.91 -31.37
C LEU A 66 -1.45 -4.70 -32.47
N ARG A 67 -0.36 -4.17 -33.04
CA ARG A 67 0.44 -4.84 -34.08
C ARG A 67 1.54 -5.73 -33.51
N ASP A 68 1.92 -5.50 -32.26
CA ASP A 68 2.99 -6.22 -31.56
C ASP A 68 2.40 -7.02 -30.40
N LYS A 69 2.57 -6.56 -29.16
CA LYS A 69 2.26 -7.30 -27.91
C LYS A 69 0.82 -7.80 -27.80
N TYR A 70 -0.14 -7.06 -28.32
CA TYR A 70 -1.57 -7.37 -28.20
C TYR A 70 -2.12 -8.18 -29.38
N ALA A 71 -1.31 -8.43 -30.43
CA ALA A 71 -1.78 -9.05 -31.67
C ALA A 71 -2.48 -10.41 -31.44
N GLU A 72 -2.01 -11.19 -30.46
CA GLU A 72 -2.58 -12.51 -30.11
C GLU A 72 -3.81 -12.44 -29.16
N PHE A 73 -4.06 -11.29 -28.54
CA PHE A 73 -5.08 -11.10 -27.49
C PHE A 73 -6.38 -10.44 -28.00
N VAL A 74 -6.46 -10.25 -29.31
CA VAL A 74 -7.60 -9.64 -30.01
C VAL A 74 -7.90 -10.46 -31.26
N LYS A 75 -9.19 -10.58 -31.64
CA LYS A 75 -9.55 -11.19 -32.92
C LYS A 75 -9.14 -10.28 -34.06
N ASP A 76 -8.75 -10.85 -35.19
CA ASP A 76 -8.32 -10.07 -36.36
C ASP A 76 -9.37 -9.03 -36.80
N SER A 77 -10.65 -9.41 -36.81
CA SER A 77 -11.75 -8.50 -37.14
C SER A 77 -11.92 -7.36 -36.15
N GLU A 78 -11.78 -7.64 -34.84
CA GLU A 78 -11.88 -6.63 -33.79
C GLU A 78 -10.68 -5.68 -33.81
N ARG A 79 -9.49 -6.23 -34.11
CA ARG A 79 -8.26 -5.46 -34.28
C ARG A 79 -8.37 -4.47 -35.42
N GLU A 80 -8.85 -4.91 -36.58
CA GLU A 80 -9.03 -4.05 -37.75
C GLU A 80 -10.06 -2.93 -37.48
N GLN A 81 -11.19 -3.27 -36.86
CA GLN A 81 -12.20 -2.29 -36.46
C GLN A 81 -11.64 -1.27 -35.47
N PHE A 82 -10.85 -1.72 -34.49
CA PHE A 82 -10.28 -0.81 -33.50
C PHE A 82 -9.17 0.06 -34.09
N ILE A 83 -8.34 -0.46 -34.99
CA ILE A 83 -7.35 0.34 -35.73
C ILE A 83 -8.04 1.42 -36.57
N ALA A 84 -9.16 1.09 -37.24
CA ALA A 84 -9.94 2.08 -37.98
C ALA A 84 -10.49 3.17 -37.04
N LYS A 85 -11.05 2.78 -35.89
CA LYS A 85 -11.52 3.73 -34.87
C LYS A 85 -10.41 4.63 -34.32
N LEU A 86 -9.21 4.09 -34.11
CA LEU A 86 -8.04 4.86 -33.68
C LEU A 86 -7.63 5.88 -34.75
N GLN A 87 -7.68 5.50 -36.04
CA GLN A 87 -7.42 6.41 -37.16
C GLN A 87 -8.48 7.52 -37.22
N GLU A 88 -9.76 7.19 -37.08
CA GLU A 88 -10.84 8.19 -37.06
C GLU A 88 -10.67 9.23 -35.94
N VAL A 89 -10.18 8.80 -34.77
CA VAL A 89 -9.90 9.73 -33.65
C VAL A 89 -8.61 10.54 -33.90
N GLU A 90 -7.60 9.96 -34.55
CA GLU A 90 -6.40 10.69 -35.00
C GLU A 90 -6.76 11.79 -35.99
N ASP A 91 -7.55 11.45 -37.01
CA ASP A 91 -7.99 12.40 -38.04
C ASP A 91 -8.84 13.51 -37.42
N TRP A 92 -9.78 13.15 -36.53
CA TRP A 92 -10.58 14.12 -35.77
C TRP A 92 -9.71 15.08 -34.93
N LEU A 93 -8.63 14.60 -34.30
CA LEU A 93 -7.71 15.45 -33.51
C LEU A 93 -7.02 16.54 -34.34
N TYR A 94 -6.85 16.32 -35.66
CA TYR A 94 -6.24 17.28 -36.60
C TYR A 94 -7.27 18.14 -37.36
N GLU A 95 -8.56 17.81 -37.26
CA GLU A 95 -9.66 18.53 -37.90
C GLU A 95 -10.55 19.20 -36.84
N ASP A 96 -11.76 18.69 -36.63
CA ASP A 96 -12.78 19.28 -35.75
C ASP A 96 -12.39 19.25 -34.25
N GLY A 97 -11.42 18.42 -33.87
CA GLY A 97 -10.96 18.22 -32.50
C GLY A 97 -9.76 19.08 -32.10
N GLU A 98 -9.41 20.12 -32.86
CA GLU A 98 -8.25 20.97 -32.52
C GLU A 98 -8.48 21.79 -31.23
N ASP A 99 -9.68 22.38 -31.09
CA ASP A 99 -10.05 23.31 -30.00
C ASP A 99 -11.39 22.89 -29.35
N GLU A 100 -11.43 21.64 -28.89
CA GLU A 100 -12.60 21.09 -28.19
C GLU A 100 -12.51 21.15 -26.67
N THR A 101 -13.65 20.96 -25.99
CA THR A 101 -13.66 21.02 -24.53
C THR A 101 -12.98 19.80 -23.90
N LYS A 102 -12.51 19.96 -22.67
CA LYS A 102 -11.94 18.87 -21.86
C LYS A 102 -12.84 17.63 -21.82
N GLU A 103 -14.15 17.82 -21.68
CA GLU A 103 -15.13 16.74 -21.59
C GLU A 103 -15.20 15.92 -22.88
N VAL A 104 -15.04 16.56 -24.04
CA VAL A 104 -15.04 15.89 -25.34
C VAL A 104 -13.82 14.99 -25.49
N TYR A 105 -12.62 15.47 -25.13
CA TYR A 105 -11.42 14.63 -25.13
C TYR A 105 -11.52 13.46 -24.15
N VAL A 106 -12.10 13.67 -22.96
CA VAL A 106 -12.36 12.59 -22.00
C VAL A 106 -13.31 11.55 -22.58
N ALA A 107 -14.41 11.98 -23.20
CA ALA A 107 -15.37 11.07 -23.82
C ALA A 107 -14.73 10.24 -24.95
N LYS A 108 -13.94 10.87 -25.82
CA LYS A 108 -13.19 10.18 -26.88
C LYS A 108 -12.21 9.15 -26.30
N LEU A 109 -11.46 9.51 -25.26
CA LEU A 109 -10.56 8.58 -24.59
C LEU A 109 -11.32 7.39 -23.98
N ASP A 110 -12.43 7.65 -23.29
CA ASP A 110 -13.25 6.61 -22.66
C ASP A 110 -13.88 5.67 -23.70
N GLU A 111 -14.26 6.19 -24.87
CA GLU A 111 -14.73 5.38 -25.99
C GLU A 111 -13.68 4.45 -26.58
N LEU A 112 -12.41 4.88 -26.59
CA LEU A 112 -11.29 4.04 -27.00
C LEU A 112 -10.99 3.00 -25.93
N LYS A 113 -10.93 3.41 -24.65
CA LYS A 113 -10.69 2.52 -23.50
C LYS A 113 -11.71 1.42 -23.33
N LYS A 114 -12.98 1.66 -23.64
CA LYS A 114 -14.01 0.59 -23.65
C LYS A 114 -13.64 -0.60 -24.53
N VAL A 115 -12.86 -0.39 -25.58
CA VAL A 115 -12.38 -1.46 -26.47
C VAL A 115 -10.96 -1.90 -26.12
N GLY A 116 -10.08 -0.95 -25.76
CA GLY A 116 -8.69 -1.26 -25.44
C GLY A 116 -8.46 -1.91 -24.08
N ASP A 117 -9.18 -1.49 -23.04
CA ASP A 117 -8.99 -2.00 -21.66
C ASP A 117 -9.19 -3.52 -21.58
N PRO A 118 -10.21 -4.13 -22.20
CA PRO A 118 -10.34 -5.59 -22.24
C PRO A 118 -9.15 -6.30 -22.92
N ILE A 119 -8.55 -5.69 -23.95
CA ILE A 119 -7.40 -6.26 -24.66
C ILE A 119 -6.15 -6.20 -23.77
N GLU A 120 -5.92 -5.05 -23.15
CA GLU A 120 -4.82 -4.86 -22.21
C GLU A 120 -4.95 -5.77 -20.98
N GLU A 121 -6.16 -5.94 -20.46
CA GLU A 121 -6.45 -6.86 -19.36
C GLU A 121 -6.11 -8.30 -19.73
N ARG A 122 -6.53 -8.79 -20.91
CA ARG A 122 -6.17 -10.14 -21.38
C ARG A 122 -4.66 -10.35 -21.46
N TYR A 123 -3.93 -9.36 -22.00
CA TYR A 123 -2.48 -9.40 -22.08
C TYR A 123 -1.84 -9.40 -20.68
N ARG A 124 -2.25 -8.48 -19.81
CA ARG A 124 -1.74 -8.36 -18.44
C ARG A 124 -1.96 -9.66 -17.67
N GLU A 125 -3.18 -10.19 -17.72
CA GLU A 125 -3.53 -11.45 -17.08
C GLU A 125 -2.68 -12.60 -17.61
N HIS A 126 -2.45 -12.68 -18.92
CA HIS A 126 -1.58 -13.71 -19.49
C HIS A 126 -0.12 -13.57 -19.03
N ALA A 127 0.41 -12.35 -18.94
CA ALA A 127 1.77 -12.08 -18.49
C ALA A 127 1.97 -12.37 -16.99
N GLU A 128 1.01 -12.00 -16.15
CA GLU A 128 1.10 -12.16 -14.70
C GLU A 128 0.79 -13.59 -14.24
N ARG A 129 -0.11 -14.29 -14.93
CA ARG A 129 -0.62 -15.61 -14.52
C ARG A 129 0.49 -16.62 -14.25
N GLY A 130 1.54 -16.65 -15.08
CA GLY A 130 2.67 -17.58 -14.90
C GLY A 130 3.36 -17.38 -13.55
N SER A 131 3.58 -16.13 -13.14
CA SER A 131 4.24 -15.80 -11.88
C SER A 131 3.39 -16.17 -10.67
N VAL A 132 2.10 -15.80 -10.67
CA VAL A 132 1.21 -16.10 -9.53
C VAL A 132 0.92 -17.59 -9.38
N ILE A 133 0.86 -18.35 -10.48
CA ILE A 133 0.76 -19.81 -10.46
C ILE A 133 2.02 -20.43 -9.83
N GLY A 134 3.20 -19.90 -10.17
CA GLY A 134 4.46 -20.30 -9.56
C GLY A 134 4.45 -20.08 -8.05
N GLN A 135 4.08 -18.88 -7.61
CA GLN A 135 4.00 -18.53 -6.18
C GLN A 135 3.04 -19.45 -5.40
N LEU A 136 1.85 -19.73 -5.95
CA LEU A 136 0.92 -20.68 -5.32
C LEU A 136 1.53 -22.08 -5.24
N SER A 137 2.22 -22.53 -6.29
CA SER A 137 2.89 -23.83 -6.31
C SER A 137 4.01 -23.91 -5.26
N ASP A 138 4.78 -22.84 -5.08
CA ASP A 138 5.83 -22.74 -4.07
C ASP A 138 5.24 -22.81 -2.66
N TYR A 139 4.12 -22.12 -2.39
CA TYR A 139 3.42 -22.24 -1.11
C TYR A 139 2.90 -23.66 -0.85
N ILE A 140 2.30 -24.30 -1.86
CA ILE A 140 1.82 -25.69 -1.76
C ILE A 140 2.99 -26.62 -1.40
N ASN A 141 4.12 -26.50 -2.10
CA ASN A 141 5.29 -27.33 -1.85
C ASN A 141 5.90 -27.06 -0.47
N MET A 142 6.04 -25.79 -0.08
CA MET A 142 6.53 -25.41 1.25
C MET A 142 5.70 -26.06 2.37
N TYR A 143 4.37 -25.96 2.29
CA TYR A 143 3.49 -26.53 3.31
C TYR A 143 3.48 -28.06 3.31
N ARG A 144 3.54 -28.68 2.12
CA ARG A 144 3.70 -30.13 1.97
C ARG A 144 5.01 -30.62 2.59
N ASP A 145 6.12 -29.95 2.32
CA ASP A 145 7.42 -30.29 2.86
C ASP A 145 7.43 -30.18 4.38
N ILE A 146 6.84 -29.13 4.96
CA ILE A 146 6.67 -29.02 6.41
C ILE A 146 5.87 -30.19 6.99
N ALA A 147 4.77 -30.58 6.34
CA ALA A 147 3.91 -31.66 6.82
C ALA A 147 4.59 -33.04 6.75
N VAL A 148 5.43 -33.29 5.75
CA VAL A 148 6.15 -34.57 5.58
C VAL A 148 7.53 -34.57 6.27
N SER A 149 8.03 -33.40 6.66
CA SER A 149 9.34 -33.26 7.29
C SER A 149 9.45 -34.03 8.60
N LYS A 150 10.64 -34.60 8.81
CA LYS A 150 11.10 -35.27 10.03
C LYS A 150 12.00 -34.37 10.87
N ASP A 151 12.06 -33.08 10.55
CA ASP A 151 12.85 -32.11 11.31
C ASP A 151 12.24 -31.93 12.71
N PRO A 152 13.05 -32.03 13.80
CA PRO A 152 12.61 -31.80 15.18
C PRO A 152 11.90 -30.46 15.41
N LYS A 153 12.11 -29.48 14.54
CA LYS A 153 11.40 -28.19 14.53
C LYS A 153 9.90 -28.34 14.29
N PHE A 154 9.44 -29.41 13.64
CA PHE A 154 8.03 -29.65 13.27
C PHE A 154 7.38 -30.82 14.03
N ASP A 155 8.08 -31.42 15.00
CA ASP A 155 7.56 -32.50 15.86
C ASP A 155 6.39 -32.06 16.75
N HIS A 156 6.18 -30.75 16.92
CA HIS A 156 5.04 -30.21 17.67
C HIS A 156 3.72 -30.28 16.89
N ILE A 157 3.78 -30.52 15.57
CA ILE A 157 2.58 -30.66 14.74
C ILE A 157 2.10 -32.11 14.89
N ASP A 158 0.89 -32.26 15.44
CA ASP A 158 0.25 -33.56 15.55
C ASP A 158 -0.07 -34.16 14.17
N PHE A 159 -0.27 -35.48 14.15
CA PHE A 159 -0.59 -36.19 12.90
C PHE A 159 -1.85 -35.62 12.22
N GLU A 160 -2.85 -35.22 13.01
CA GLU A 160 -4.08 -34.61 12.49
C GLU A 160 -3.81 -33.26 11.82
N GLY A 161 -2.98 -32.39 12.42
CA GLY A 161 -2.55 -31.13 11.82
C GLY A 161 -1.77 -31.33 10.52
N LYS A 162 -0.82 -32.28 10.50
CA LYS A 162 -0.07 -32.65 9.30
C LYS A 162 -1.02 -33.14 8.19
N GLN A 163 -2.00 -33.98 8.52
CA GLN A 163 -2.97 -34.48 7.55
C GLN A 163 -3.87 -33.37 7.00
N LYS A 164 -4.32 -32.42 7.84
CA LYS A 164 -5.11 -31.26 7.40
C LYS A 164 -4.34 -30.38 6.42
N VAL A 165 -3.07 -30.09 6.71
CA VAL A 165 -2.21 -29.32 5.80
C VAL A 165 -2.05 -30.04 4.46
N LEU A 166 -1.78 -31.35 4.47
CA LEU A 166 -1.64 -32.13 3.23
C LEU A 166 -2.93 -32.14 2.41
N ASN A 167 -4.09 -32.31 3.05
CA ASN A 167 -5.37 -32.30 2.34
C ASN A 167 -5.64 -30.94 1.69
N GLU A 168 -5.43 -29.83 2.42
CA GLU A 168 -5.62 -28.48 1.86
C GLU A 168 -4.65 -28.20 0.69
N CYS A 169 -3.38 -28.64 0.80
CA CYS A 169 -2.42 -28.57 -0.30
C CYS A 169 -2.88 -29.37 -1.53
N LEU A 170 -3.45 -30.56 -1.35
CA LEU A 170 -3.97 -31.38 -2.45
C LEU A 170 -5.20 -30.73 -3.11
N GLU A 171 -6.10 -30.18 -2.32
CA GLU A 171 -7.28 -29.45 -2.85
C GLU A 171 -6.87 -28.19 -3.61
N ALA A 172 -5.88 -27.43 -3.11
CA ALA A 172 -5.33 -26.27 -3.80
C ALA A 172 -4.65 -26.64 -5.13
N GLU A 173 -3.88 -27.73 -5.16
CA GLU A 173 -3.24 -28.22 -6.39
C GLU A 173 -4.28 -28.71 -7.42
N ALA A 174 -5.31 -29.45 -6.96
CA ALA A 174 -6.39 -29.94 -7.81
C ALA A 174 -7.17 -28.77 -8.44
N TRP A 175 -7.51 -27.75 -7.63
CA TRP A 175 -8.16 -26.53 -8.11
C TRP A 175 -7.30 -25.80 -9.16
N LEU A 176 -6.01 -25.64 -8.88
CA LEU A 176 -5.08 -24.97 -9.80
C LEU A 176 -4.98 -25.71 -11.14
N ARG A 177 -4.87 -27.05 -11.08
CA ARG A 177 -4.81 -27.91 -12.28
C ARG A 177 -6.08 -27.80 -13.11
N GLU A 178 -7.25 -27.89 -12.48
CA GLU A 178 -8.54 -27.77 -13.15
C GLU A 178 -8.70 -26.40 -13.83
N LYS A 179 -8.42 -25.32 -13.10
CA LYS A 179 -8.53 -23.96 -13.62
C LYS A 179 -7.56 -23.68 -14.74
N LYS A 180 -6.31 -24.16 -14.62
CA LYS A 180 -5.31 -24.07 -15.67
C LYS A 180 -5.75 -24.81 -16.93
N GLN A 181 -6.26 -26.04 -16.80
CA GLN A 181 -6.74 -26.80 -17.96
C GLN A 181 -7.88 -26.08 -18.69
N ARG A 182 -8.83 -25.49 -17.95
CA ARG A 182 -9.90 -24.68 -18.55
C ARG A 182 -9.32 -23.46 -19.28
N GLN A 183 -8.38 -22.76 -18.67
CA GLN A 183 -7.72 -21.60 -19.28
C GLN A 183 -6.94 -21.97 -20.55
N ASP A 184 -6.20 -23.08 -20.53
CA ASP A 184 -5.38 -23.54 -21.67
C ASP A 184 -6.25 -23.98 -22.86
N SER A 185 -7.52 -24.32 -22.62
CA SER A 185 -8.50 -24.63 -23.67
C SER A 185 -9.12 -23.40 -24.35
N LEU A 186 -8.95 -22.20 -23.78
CA LEU A 186 -9.52 -20.97 -24.29
C LEU A 186 -8.56 -20.26 -25.26
N PRO A 187 -9.07 -19.68 -26.36
CA PRO A 187 -8.28 -18.78 -27.19
C PRO A 187 -7.80 -17.55 -26.39
N LYS A 188 -6.61 -17.03 -26.72
CA LYS A 188 -6.00 -15.88 -26.02
C LYS A 188 -6.81 -14.58 -26.13
N HIS A 189 -7.69 -14.48 -27.12
CA HIS A 189 -8.55 -13.32 -27.36
C HIS A 189 -9.91 -13.40 -26.65
N GLU A 190 -10.21 -14.50 -25.95
CA GLU A 190 -11.41 -14.62 -25.12
C GLU A 190 -11.11 -14.18 -23.68
N PRO A 191 -12.12 -13.74 -22.90
CA PRO A 191 -11.95 -13.40 -21.50
C PRO A 191 -11.32 -14.55 -20.70
N PRO A 192 -10.26 -14.30 -19.91
CA PRO A 192 -9.61 -15.34 -19.14
C PRO A 192 -10.52 -15.90 -18.05
N HIS A 193 -10.54 -17.23 -17.91
CA HIS A 193 -11.26 -17.93 -16.86
C HIS A 193 -10.45 -18.06 -15.55
N LEU A 194 -9.13 -17.97 -15.64
CA LEU A 194 -8.23 -17.94 -14.49
C LEU A 194 -7.54 -16.57 -14.40
N LEU A 195 -8.08 -15.73 -13.52
CA LEU A 195 -7.51 -14.43 -13.19
C LEU A 195 -6.38 -14.57 -12.18
N SER A 196 -5.41 -13.68 -12.29
CA SER A 196 -4.25 -13.63 -11.40
C SER A 196 -4.67 -13.34 -9.97
N ASP A 197 -5.71 -12.52 -9.79
CA ASP A 197 -6.28 -12.22 -8.48
C ASP A 197 -6.98 -13.42 -7.82
N ASP A 198 -7.58 -14.32 -8.60
CA ASP A 198 -8.17 -15.54 -8.06
C ASP A 198 -7.08 -16.49 -7.54
N VAL A 199 -5.95 -16.57 -8.25
CA VAL A 199 -4.78 -17.36 -7.81
C VAL A 199 -4.18 -16.77 -6.53
N LYS A 200 -4.02 -15.44 -6.44
CA LYS A 200 -3.56 -14.75 -5.23
C LYS A 200 -4.49 -15.02 -4.05
N LYS A 201 -5.81 -14.86 -4.23
CA LYS A 201 -6.81 -15.17 -3.18
C LYS A 201 -6.74 -16.63 -2.72
N LYS A 202 -6.50 -17.57 -3.64
CA LYS A 202 -6.34 -18.99 -3.29
C LYS A 202 -5.04 -19.23 -2.51
N ALA A 203 -3.94 -18.55 -2.86
CA ALA A 203 -2.69 -18.60 -2.11
C ALA A 203 -2.86 -18.03 -0.70
N ASP A 204 -3.52 -16.89 -0.54
CA ASP A 204 -3.82 -16.27 0.76
C ASP A 204 -4.70 -17.19 1.62
N ALA A 205 -5.69 -17.85 1.01
CA ALA A 205 -6.55 -18.81 1.72
C ALA A 205 -5.76 -20.03 2.21
N LEU A 206 -4.88 -20.58 1.37
CA LEU A 206 -3.99 -21.68 1.74
C LEU A 206 -3.06 -21.28 2.88
N ASP A 207 -2.40 -20.12 2.77
CA ASP A 207 -1.50 -19.61 3.82
C ASP A 207 -2.24 -19.40 5.14
N ARG A 208 -3.40 -18.75 5.10
CA ARG A 208 -4.24 -18.51 6.28
C ARG A 208 -4.67 -19.80 6.97
N PHE A 209 -4.89 -20.87 6.22
CA PHE A 209 -5.26 -22.18 6.77
C PHE A 209 -4.06 -22.93 7.34
N CYS A 210 -2.96 -23.03 6.58
CA CYS A 210 -1.82 -23.85 6.94
C CYS A 210 -0.91 -23.18 7.98
N ARG A 211 -0.72 -21.86 7.91
CA ARG A 211 0.21 -21.11 8.78
C ARG A 211 -0.06 -21.34 10.27
N PRO A 212 -1.29 -21.20 10.80
CA PRO A 212 -1.56 -21.42 12.23
C PRO A 212 -1.29 -22.85 12.69
N ILE A 213 -1.46 -23.84 11.81
CA ILE A 213 -1.23 -25.25 12.10
C ILE A 213 0.27 -25.52 12.22
N VAL A 214 1.06 -25.01 11.25
CA VAL A 214 2.51 -25.28 11.23
C VAL A 214 3.29 -24.44 12.26
N THR A 215 2.79 -23.26 12.62
CA THR A 215 3.43 -22.38 13.62
C THR A 215 2.93 -22.59 15.04
N LYS A 216 2.05 -23.57 15.29
CA LYS A 216 1.49 -23.82 16.62
C LYS A 216 2.61 -24.02 17.66
N PRO A 217 2.70 -23.23 18.74
CA PRO A 217 3.78 -23.36 19.71
C PRO A 217 3.68 -24.68 20.48
N LYS A 218 4.83 -25.23 20.90
CA LYS A 218 4.90 -26.45 21.72
C LYS A 218 4.02 -26.29 22.97
N PRO A 219 3.12 -27.24 23.29
CA PRO A 219 2.42 -27.21 24.56
C PRO A 219 3.45 -27.26 25.71
N PRO A 220 3.29 -26.45 26.77
CA PRO A 220 4.22 -26.46 27.89
C PRO A 220 4.27 -27.85 28.49
N LYS A 221 5.47 -28.38 28.70
CA LYS A 221 5.67 -29.65 29.43
C LYS A 221 4.99 -29.50 30.79
N GLN A 222 3.95 -30.30 31.05
CA GLN A 222 3.47 -30.48 32.41
C GLN A 222 4.65 -31.02 33.22
N ALA A 223 5.08 -30.24 34.22
CA ALA A 223 5.94 -30.75 35.26
C ALA A 223 5.21 -31.94 35.90
N THR A 224 5.75 -33.14 35.72
CA THR A 224 5.35 -34.29 36.51
C THR A 224 5.55 -33.91 37.97
N ALA A 225 4.45 -33.74 38.70
CA ALA A 225 4.46 -33.59 40.15
C ALA A 225 5.13 -34.84 40.72
N SER A 226 6.39 -34.70 41.14
CA SER A 226 7.03 -35.69 42.00
C SER A 226 6.36 -35.63 43.37
N ASP A 227 5.79 -36.76 43.77
CA ASP A 227 5.31 -37.05 45.12
C ASP A 227 6.22 -36.45 46.20
N SER A 228 5.62 -35.69 47.11
CA SER A 228 6.18 -35.41 48.43
C SER A 228 5.50 -36.32 49.45
N PRO A 229 6.24 -36.96 50.37
CA PRO A 229 5.71 -37.31 51.68
C PRO A 229 6.12 -36.25 52.72
N SER A 230 5.12 -35.83 53.50
CA SER A 230 5.18 -34.93 54.67
C SER A 230 5.41 -35.74 55.98
N PRO A 231 5.45 -35.18 57.22
CA PRO A 231 6.38 -34.19 57.81
C PRO A 231 6.96 -34.56 59.22
N SER A 232 7.94 -33.75 59.70
CA SER A 232 8.24 -33.30 61.11
C SER A 232 8.92 -34.24 62.14
N PRO A 233 9.51 -33.76 63.29
CA PRO A 233 9.85 -32.38 63.74
C PRO A 233 11.23 -32.16 64.49
N SER A 234 11.54 -30.87 64.72
CA SER A 234 12.18 -30.23 65.91
C SER A 234 13.72 -30.06 66.10
N GLN A 235 14.10 -28.77 66.08
CA GLN A 235 14.90 -27.97 67.05
C GLN A 235 16.33 -28.38 67.47
N GLN A 236 17.30 -27.49 67.21
CA GLN A 236 17.98 -26.68 68.25
C GLN A 236 19.02 -25.70 67.67
N GLN A 237 18.94 -24.45 68.12
CA GLN A 237 20.02 -23.45 68.19
C GLN A 237 20.36 -23.32 69.69
N PRO A 238 21.61 -23.02 70.12
CA PRO A 238 22.07 -21.63 70.28
C PRO A 238 23.57 -21.42 69.99
N GLY A 239 24.02 -20.26 69.49
CA GLY A 239 24.66 -19.19 70.30
C GLY A 239 26.19 -19.25 70.17
N GLY A 240 27.00 -18.19 70.07
CA GLY A 240 26.82 -16.74 70.05
C GLY A 240 28.21 -16.04 70.00
N GLY A 241 28.20 -14.72 69.75
CA GLY A 241 29.28 -13.74 70.04
C GLY A 241 30.48 -13.72 69.06
N ALA A 242 31.14 -12.61 68.75
CA ALA A 242 31.04 -11.18 69.05
C ALA A 242 32.04 -10.49 68.06
N ALA A 243 31.67 -9.37 67.41
CA ALA A 243 32.11 -7.99 67.71
C ALA A 243 33.10 -7.37 66.68
N THR A 244 32.70 -6.17 66.19
CA THR A 244 33.49 -4.95 65.82
C THR A 244 34.53 -5.05 64.70
N ASP A 245 34.64 -4.14 63.72
CA ASP A 245 34.60 -2.66 63.73
C ASP A 245 34.37 -2.18 62.26
N ASP A 246 33.42 -1.27 61.97
CA ASP A 246 33.62 0.16 61.58
C ASP A 246 34.51 0.37 60.32
N ASN A 247 34.16 1.13 59.27
CA ASN A 247 33.51 2.45 59.23
C ASN A 247 33.13 2.82 57.77
N ASP A 248 32.17 3.75 57.63
CA ASP A 248 31.83 4.74 56.58
C ASP A 248 32.60 4.77 55.23
N THR A 249 32.05 5.24 54.11
CA THR A 249 31.21 6.43 53.91
C THR A 249 30.41 6.33 52.60
N ALA A 250 29.25 6.98 52.58
CA ALA A 250 28.36 7.22 51.45
C ALA A 250 28.81 8.39 50.54
N ALA A 251 27.97 8.61 49.51
CA ALA A 251 27.73 9.86 48.76
C ALA A 251 28.71 10.16 47.60
N GLU A 252 28.31 10.72 46.46
CA GLU A 252 27.03 11.02 45.79
C GLU A 252 27.42 11.68 44.44
N ASN A 253 26.45 11.81 43.53
CA ASN A 253 26.43 12.69 42.34
C ASN A 253 27.24 12.26 41.11
N GLY A 254 26.72 12.36 39.89
CA GLY A 254 25.47 12.96 39.43
C GLY A 254 25.67 13.59 38.04
N ALA A 255 24.65 13.40 37.19
CA ALA A 255 24.23 14.28 36.08
C ALA A 255 25.05 14.37 34.77
N GLU A 256 24.48 13.76 33.73
CA GLU A 256 24.14 14.30 32.39
C GLU A 256 23.75 15.81 32.35
N PRO A 257 23.34 16.41 31.20
CA PRO A 257 23.59 16.19 29.75
C PRO A 257 23.93 17.56 29.06
N GLU A 258 24.03 17.64 27.72
CA GLU A 258 23.09 18.42 26.88
C GLU A 258 23.46 18.51 25.40
N SER A 259 22.38 18.63 24.62
CA SER A 259 22.24 18.98 23.21
C SER A 259 22.52 20.47 22.95
N GLY A 260 22.78 20.84 21.69
CA GLY A 260 22.81 22.24 21.26
C GLY A 260 22.69 22.39 19.74
N GLU A 261 21.53 22.87 19.29
CA GLU A 261 21.26 23.43 17.95
C GLU A 261 21.33 24.97 18.01
N ALA A 262 21.87 25.63 16.98
CA ALA A 262 21.22 26.71 16.19
C ALA A 262 22.22 27.62 15.42
N MET A 263 21.87 27.84 14.15
CA MET A 263 22.07 28.98 13.20
C MET A 263 23.14 30.07 13.43
N GLU A 264 23.84 30.46 12.35
CA GLU A 264 23.65 31.77 11.68
C GLU A 264 24.40 31.89 10.33
N THR A 265 24.01 32.93 9.59
CA THR A 265 24.11 33.22 8.15
C THR A 265 25.37 34.00 7.69
N GLU A 266 25.68 33.84 6.39
CA GLU A 266 26.17 34.85 5.41
C GLU A 266 27.59 35.45 5.51
N LYS A 267 28.40 35.28 4.45
CA LYS A 267 29.10 36.39 3.75
C LYS A 267 29.64 35.99 2.37
N SER A 268 29.39 36.88 1.40
CA SER A 268 29.95 36.97 0.06
C SER A 268 31.46 37.24 0.04
N GLU A 269 32.15 36.71 -0.98
CA GLU A 269 33.13 37.41 -1.83
C GLU A 269 33.25 36.70 -3.19
#